data_AF-A0A9E1KJ01-F1
#
_entry.id   AF-A0A9E1KJ01-F1
#
_cell.length_a   1.000
_cell.length_b   1.000
_cell.length_c   1.000
_cell.angle_alpha   90.00
_cell.angle_beta   90.00
_cell.angle_gamma   90.00
#
_symmetry.space_group_name_H-M   'P 1'
#
loop_
_entity.id
_entity.type
_entity.pdbx_description
1 polymer ?
#
loop_
_entity_poly.entity_id
_entity_poly.type
_entity_poly.pdbx_seq_one_letter_code
_entity_poly.pdbx_strand_id
1 'polypeptide(L)'
;MTSCRSSDGPSSTDGANDSQVAIADLVDLCAQQIESALNEALDDVAKLSEHVIWAGQSVTDFQVTANAESDAESIDPLLKEVLTALPQVTDAINHVVTELQFADRMSQRLMNVTGNLQRLKRILNTEGTELSRDDWAAFMLELRDSFSMDAERRLFNSVIGGAANIPIDDDVGPVPPELF
;
A
#
# COMPACT_ATOMS: atom_id res chain seq x y z
N MET A 1 50.71 17.66 47.81
CA MET A 1 49.24 17.76 47.73
C MET A 1 48.89 18.66 46.56
N THR A 2 48.64 18.09 45.39
CA THR A 2 47.89 18.79 44.33
C THR A 2 47.05 17.75 43.62
N SER A 3 45.73 17.96 43.72
CA SER A 3 44.67 17.00 43.46
C SER A 3 44.44 16.77 41.97
N CYS A 4 44.04 15.54 41.65
CA CYS A 4 43.69 15.04 40.34
C CYS A 4 42.60 15.89 39.67
N ARG A 5 42.82 16.22 38.39
CA ARG A 5 41.79 16.73 37.50
C ARG A 5 41.21 15.52 36.77
N SER A 6 40.05 15.04 37.23
CA SER A 6 39.30 13.98 36.57
C SER A 6 38.92 14.42 35.15
N SER A 7 39.27 13.58 34.19
CA SER A 7 38.83 13.66 32.81
C SER A 7 37.41 13.07 32.70
N ASP A 8 36.39 13.93 32.66
CA ASP A 8 35.09 13.54 32.14
C ASP A 8 35.20 13.44 30.62
N GLY A 9 35.22 12.21 30.10
CA GLY A 9 35.02 11.96 28.68
C GLY A 9 33.54 12.14 28.33
N PRO A 10 33.20 12.64 27.13
CA PRO A 10 31.80 12.71 26.71
C PRO A 10 31.24 11.29 26.59
N SER A 11 30.18 11.02 27.35
CA SER A 11 29.42 9.78 27.33
C SER A 11 28.89 9.51 25.92
N SER A 12 29.34 8.41 25.30
CA SER A 12 28.98 8.00 23.93
C SER A 12 27.50 7.66 23.71
N THR A 13 26.67 7.72 24.76
CA THR A 13 25.24 7.35 24.75
C THR A 13 24.32 8.44 24.21
N ASP A 14 24.76 9.70 24.17
CA ASP A 14 23.91 10.85 23.78
C ASP A 14 23.68 10.89 22.25
N GLY A 15 24.74 10.72 21.46
CA GLY A 15 24.66 10.76 19.99
C GLY A 15 23.96 9.54 19.34
N ALA A 16 23.96 8.38 20.02
CA ALA A 16 23.26 7.19 19.56
C ALA A 16 21.73 7.36 19.69
N ASN A 17 21.27 7.93 20.82
CA ASN A 17 19.86 8.24 21.04
C ASN A 17 19.36 9.31 20.05
N ASP A 18 20.15 10.35 19.78
CA ASP A 18 19.80 11.37 18.78
C ASP A 18 19.61 10.78 17.37
N SER A 19 20.44 9.81 16.98
CA SER A 19 20.32 9.14 15.68
C SER A 19 19.08 8.23 15.60
N GLN A 20 18.71 7.56 16.69
CA GLN A 20 17.52 6.70 16.74
C GLN A 20 16.23 7.50 16.64
N VAL A 21 16.16 8.64 17.35
CA VAL A 21 15.03 9.59 17.27
C VAL A 21 14.91 10.15 15.85
N ALA A 22 16.03 10.55 15.21
CA ALA A 22 16.00 11.04 13.84
C ALA A 22 15.51 9.98 12.82
N ILE A 23 15.87 8.70 13.02
CA ILE A 23 15.36 7.60 12.20
C ILE A 23 13.87 7.37 12.46
N ALA A 24 13.42 7.44 13.70
CA ALA A 24 12.01 7.32 14.06
C ALA A 24 11.16 8.42 13.40
N ASP A 25 11.63 9.66 13.42
CA ASP A 25 10.98 10.79 12.76
C ASP A 25 10.95 10.62 11.23
N LEU A 26 12.01 10.11 10.62
CA LEU A 26 12.03 9.80 9.19
C LEU A 26 11.03 8.70 8.83
N VAL A 27 10.96 7.63 9.62
CA VAL A 27 10.01 6.53 9.43
C VAL A 27 8.56 7.05 9.54
N ASP A 28 8.29 7.95 10.49
CA ASP A 28 6.99 8.60 10.64
C ASP A 28 6.61 9.45 9.43
N LEU A 29 7.56 10.24 8.94
CA LEU A 29 7.36 11.06 7.75
C LEU A 29 7.05 10.19 6.53
N CYS A 30 7.80 9.10 6.31
CA CYS A 30 7.54 8.16 5.22
C CYS A 30 6.16 7.49 5.36
N ALA A 31 5.77 7.10 6.58
CA ALA A 31 4.46 6.52 6.85
C ALA A 31 3.33 7.52 6.50
N GLN A 32 3.44 8.77 6.94
CA GLN A 32 2.47 9.83 6.64
C GLN A 32 2.42 10.16 5.14
N GLN A 33 3.56 10.16 4.44
CA GLN A 33 3.60 10.39 2.99
C GLN A 33 2.90 9.27 2.21
N ILE A 34 3.12 8.01 2.59
CA ILE A 34 2.42 6.87 1.98
C ILE A 34 0.91 6.99 2.21
N GLU A 35 0.49 7.28 3.44
CA GLU A 35 -0.93 7.44 3.79
C GLU A 35 -1.58 8.60 3.02
N SER A 36 -0.91 9.76 2.94
CA SER A 36 -1.40 10.91 2.17
C SER A 36 -1.53 10.60 0.69
N ALA A 37 -0.49 10.03 0.07
CA ALA A 37 -0.50 9.68 -1.35
C ALA A 37 -1.56 8.61 -1.67
N LEU A 38 -1.77 7.67 -0.74
CA LEU A 38 -2.81 6.66 -0.89
C LEU A 38 -4.22 7.25 -0.81
N ASN A 39 -4.46 8.14 0.14
CA ASN A 39 -5.77 8.81 0.28
C ASN A 39 -6.09 9.65 -0.96
N GLU A 40 -5.10 10.36 -1.51
CA GLU A 40 -5.26 11.11 -2.77
C GLU A 40 -5.55 10.18 -3.95
N ALA A 41 -4.81 9.08 -4.09
CA ALA A 41 -5.05 8.10 -5.15
C ALA A 41 -6.43 7.43 -5.03
N LEU A 42 -6.90 7.14 -3.82
CA LEU A 42 -8.24 6.59 -3.59
C LEU A 42 -9.34 7.59 -3.96
N ASP A 43 -9.16 8.88 -3.64
CA ASP A 43 -10.10 9.94 -4.02
C ASP A 43 -10.20 10.06 -5.54
N ASP A 44 -9.08 9.99 -6.26
CA ASP A 44 -9.07 10.03 -7.72
C ASP A 44 -9.70 8.79 -8.35
N VAL A 45 -9.47 7.60 -7.78
CA VAL A 45 -10.14 6.37 -8.21
C VAL A 45 -11.65 6.44 -7.95
N ALA A 46 -12.09 7.01 -6.83
CA ALA A 46 -13.50 7.19 -6.53
C ALA A 46 -14.19 8.09 -7.57
N LYS A 47 -13.56 9.22 -7.94
CA LYS A 47 -14.05 10.11 -9.02
C LYS A 47 -14.09 9.40 -10.36
N LEU A 48 -13.05 8.61 -10.69
CA LEU A 48 -13.02 7.84 -11.93
C LEU A 48 -14.17 6.81 -11.97
N SER A 49 -14.43 6.12 -10.86
CA SER A 49 -15.55 5.20 -10.71
C SER A 49 -16.89 5.91 -10.93
N GLU A 50 -17.07 7.09 -10.35
CA GLU A 50 -18.27 7.92 -10.57
C GLU A 50 -18.45 8.29 -12.05
N HIS A 51 -17.39 8.74 -12.74
CA HIS A 51 -17.45 9.07 -14.17
C HIS A 51 -17.79 7.87 -15.04
N VAL A 52 -17.27 6.69 -14.71
CA VAL A 52 -17.51 5.43 -15.42
C VAL A 52 -18.96 4.96 -15.21
N ILE A 53 -19.49 5.03 -13.99
CA ILE A 53 -20.89 4.73 -13.69
C ILE A 53 -21.82 5.71 -14.43
N TRP A 54 -21.51 7.00 -14.40
CA TRP A 54 -22.25 8.02 -15.13
C TRP A 54 -22.26 7.78 -16.65
N ALA A 55 -21.12 7.38 -17.22
CA ALA A 55 -21.04 7.02 -18.63
C ALA A 55 -21.94 5.81 -18.96
N GLY A 56 -22.00 4.81 -18.07
CA GLY A 56 -22.85 3.63 -18.24
C GLY A 56 -24.34 3.96 -18.18
N GLN A 57 -24.73 4.83 -17.25
CA GLN A 57 -26.08 5.37 -17.17
C GLN A 57 -26.44 6.18 -18.42
N SER A 58 -25.54 7.06 -18.87
CA SER A 58 -25.74 7.87 -20.08
C SER A 58 -25.92 7.00 -21.34
N VAL A 59 -25.17 5.91 -21.45
CA VAL A 59 -25.32 4.91 -22.52
C VAL A 59 -26.68 4.22 -22.45
N THR A 60 -27.10 3.82 -21.25
CA THR A 60 -28.39 3.15 -21.03
C THR A 60 -29.56 4.08 -21.35
N ASP A 61 -29.51 5.33 -20.88
CA ASP A 61 -30.51 6.35 -21.14
C ASP A 61 -30.61 6.67 -22.64
N PHE A 62 -29.47 6.77 -23.33
CA PHE A 62 -29.43 6.94 -24.77
C PHE A 62 -30.05 5.73 -25.49
N GLN A 63 -29.77 4.51 -25.05
CA GLN A 63 -30.35 3.30 -25.63
C GLN A 63 -31.88 3.23 -25.47
N VAL A 64 -32.39 3.59 -24.28
CA VAL A 64 -33.84 3.65 -24.01
C VAL A 64 -34.51 4.71 -24.89
N THR A 65 -33.93 5.90 -24.97
CA THR A 65 -34.46 7.01 -25.78
C THR A 65 -34.46 6.67 -27.27
N ALA A 66 -33.35 6.13 -27.78
CA ALA A 66 -33.23 5.73 -29.17
C ALA A 66 -34.20 4.60 -29.55
N ASN A 67 -34.44 3.64 -28.66
CA ASN A 67 -35.44 2.60 -28.89
C ASN A 67 -36.88 3.15 -28.88
N ALA A 68 -37.19 4.15 -28.04
CA ALA A 68 -38.51 4.78 -28.00
C ALA A 68 -38.84 5.61 -29.26
N GLU A 69 -37.83 6.20 -29.91
CA GLU A 69 -38.01 6.95 -31.16
C GLU A 69 -37.98 6.09 -32.42
N SER A 70 -37.56 4.83 -32.30
CA SER A 70 -37.35 3.89 -33.42
C SER A 70 -38.64 3.28 -34.02
N ASP A 71 -39.80 3.57 -33.43
CA ASP A 71 -41.14 3.19 -33.94
C ASP A 71 -41.57 4.01 -35.18
N ALA A 72 -40.77 5.00 -35.60
CA ALA A 72 -40.94 5.71 -36.87
C ALA A 72 -40.28 4.93 -38.03
N GLU A 73 -41.00 4.78 -39.13
CA GLU A 73 -40.83 3.85 -40.28
C GLU A 73 -39.47 3.86 -41.04
N SER A 74 -38.43 4.53 -40.52
CA SER A 74 -37.05 4.43 -41.03
C SER A 74 -36.03 4.70 -39.91
N ILE A 75 -35.59 3.65 -39.21
CA ILE A 75 -34.42 3.76 -38.33
C ILE A 75 -33.19 4.03 -39.19
N ASP A 76 -32.52 5.16 -38.94
CA ASP A 76 -31.25 5.51 -39.58
C ASP A 76 -30.24 4.36 -39.36
N PRO A 77 -29.58 3.82 -40.41
CA PRO A 77 -28.56 2.78 -40.26
C PRO A 77 -27.44 3.17 -39.28
N LEU A 78 -27.10 4.46 -39.14
CA LEU A 78 -26.17 4.95 -38.10
C LEU A 78 -26.72 4.74 -36.69
N LEU A 79 -28.00 5.02 -36.46
CA LEU A 79 -28.64 4.81 -35.16
C LEU A 79 -28.64 3.32 -34.78
N LYS A 80 -28.86 2.45 -35.77
CA LYS A 80 -28.82 0.99 -35.57
C LYS A 80 -27.41 0.50 -35.20
N GLU A 81 -26.37 1.01 -35.86
CA GLU A 81 -24.98 0.68 -35.56
C GLU A 81 -24.58 1.13 -34.15
N VAL A 82 -24.98 2.34 -33.76
CA VAL A 82 -24.77 2.86 -32.39
C VAL A 82 -25.49 1.97 -31.38
N LEU A 83 -26.77 1.66 -31.56
CA LEU A 83 -27.55 0.79 -30.67
C LEU A 83 -26.94 -0.60 -30.49
N THR A 84 -26.26 -1.15 -31.52
CA THR A 84 -25.54 -2.43 -31.41
C THR A 84 -24.20 -2.33 -30.68
N ALA A 85 -23.57 -1.15 -30.63
CA ALA A 85 -22.31 -0.92 -29.93
C ALA A 85 -22.50 -0.62 -28.43
N LEU A 86 -23.64 -0.03 -28.04
CA LEU A 86 -23.91 0.37 -26.65
C LEU A 86 -23.77 -0.76 -25.62
N PRO A 87 -24.26 -2.00 -25.85
CA PRO A 87 -24.07 -3.10 -24.90
C PRO A 87 -22.59 -3.43 -24.66
N GLN A 88 -21.75 -3.32 -25.69
CA GLN A 88 -20.30 -3.55 -25.57
C GLN A 88 -19.64 -2.48 -24.72
N VAL A 89 -20.12 -1.22 -24.82
CA VAL A 89 -19.65 -0.12 -23.97
C VAL A 89 -20.09 -0.33 -22.53
N THR A 90 -21.34 -0.77 -22.29
CA THR A 90 -21.82 -1.11 -20.95
C THR A 90 -21.01 -2.24 -20.31
N ASP A 91 -20.69 -3.30 -21.05
CA ASP A 91 -19.86 -4.40 -20.56
C ASP A 91 -18.44 -3.94 -20.22
N ALA A 92 -17.83 -3.10 -21.07
CA ALA A 92 -16.51 -2.52 -20.79
C ALA A 92 -16.52 -1.65 -19.52
N ILE A 93 -17.58 -0.87 -19.31
CA ILE A 93 -17.78 -0.04 -18.11
C ILE A 93 -17.87 -0.91 -16.85
N ASN A 94 -18.65 -2.00 -16.89
CA ASN A 94 -18.76 -2.93 -15.77
C ASN A 94 -17.43 -3.63 -15.46
N HIS A 95 -16.64 -3.92 -16.50
CA HIS A 95 -15.30 -4.48 -16.34
C HIS A 95 -14.36 -3.51 -15.62
N VAL A 96 -14.34 -2.25 -16.04
CA VAL A 96 -13.54 -1.19 -15.40
C VAL A 96 -13.92 -1.03 -13.93
N VAL A 97 -15.21 -1.01 -13.58
CA VAL A 97 -15.64 -0.94 -12.17
C VAL A 97 -15.09 -2.10 -11.34
N THR A 98 -15.04 -3.31 -11.92
CA THR A 98 -14.47 -4.48 -11.25
C THR A 98 -12.95 -4.37 -11.09
N GLU A 99 -12.25 -3.84 -12.10
CA GLU A 99 -10.81 -3.60 -12.03
C GLU A 99 -10.44 -2.53 -11.00
N LEU A 100 -11.27 -1.50 -10.82
CA LEU A 100 -11.03 -0.45 -9.81
C LEU A 100 -11.05 -0.99 -8.36
N GLN A 101 -11.58 -2.20 -8.12
CA GLN A 101 -11.45 -2.89 -6.82
C GLN A 101 -9.98 -3.21 -6.45
N PHE A 102 -9.07 -3.17 -7.43
CA PHE A 102 -7.64 -3.19 -7.17
C PHE A 102 -7.20 -2.05 -6.25
N ALA A 103 -7.80 -0.86 -6.36
CA ALA A 103 -7.45 0.29 -5.54
C ALA A 103 -7.74 0.03 -4.05
N ASP A 104 -8.89 -0.57 -3.72
CA ASP A 104 -9.22 -0.95 -2.34
C ASP A 104 -8.21 -1.96 -1.79
N ARG A 105 -7.85 -2.97 -2.59
CA ARG A 105 -6.85 -3.98 -2.19
C ARG A 105 -5.46 -3.37 -2.00
N MET A 106 -5.06 -2.44 -2.86
CA MET A 106 -3.79 -1.72 -2.73
C MET A 106 -3.77 -0.83 -1.49
N SER A 107 -4.88 -0.16 -1.20
CA SER A 107 -5.04 0.65 0.00
C SER A 107 -4.84 -0.17 1.26
N GLN A 108 -5.51 -1.32 1.36
CA GLN A 108 -5.38 -2.21 2.51
C GLN A 108 -3.93 -2.68 2.73
N ARG A 109 -3.22 -3.02 1.65
CA ARG A 109 -1.82 -3.45 1.73
C ARG A 109 -0.90 -2.32 2.17
N LEU A 110 -1.09 -1.11 1.64
CA LEU A 110 -0.28 0.05 2.00
C LEU A 110 -0.58 0.56 3.42
N MET A 111 -1.83 0.52 3.88
CA MET A 111 -2.18 0.79 5.28
C MET A 111 -1.48 -0.18 6.24
N ASN A 112 -1.39 -1.46 5.89
CA ASN A 112 -0.64 -2.43 6.69
C ASN A 112 0.86 -2.07 6.75
N VAL A 113 1.45 -1.62 5.64
CA VAL A 113 2.85 -1.15 5.60
C VAL A 113 3.04 0.09 6.48
N THR A 114 2.16 1.09 6.35
CA THR A 114 2.18 2.29 7.21
C THR A 114 2.08 1.92 8.69
N GLY A 115 1.18 1.00 9.06
CA GLY A 115 1.06 0.52 10.43
C GLY A 115 2.34 -0.16 10.93
N ASN A 116 3.01 -0.94 10.08
CA ASN A 116 4.28 -1.57 10.40
C ASN A 116 5.42 -0.54 10.59
N LEU A 117 5.45 0.52 9.79
CA LEU A 117 6.38 1.65 9.98
C LEU A 117 6.10 2.41 11.29
N GLN A 118 4.84 2.63 11.65
CA GLN A 118 4.50 3.24 12.94
C GLN A 118 4.89 2.37 14.14
N ARG A 119 4.80 1.03 14.02
CA ARG A 119 5.32 0.10 15.04
C ARG A 119 6.84 0.20 15.16
N LEU A 120 7.56 0.28 14.03
CA LEU A 120 9.00 0.51 14.01
C LEU A 120 9.37 1.82 14.70
N LYS A 121 8.68 2.93 14.39
CA LYS A 121 8.87 4.22 15.07
C LYS A 121 8.75 4.08 16.59
N ARG A 122 7.70 3.40 17.07
CA ARG A 122 7.46 3.23 18.52
C ARG A 122 8.62 2.53 19.21
N ILE A 123 9.19 1.51 18.55
CA ILE A 123 10.32 0.75 19.06
C ILE A 123 11.58 1.62 19.12
N LEU A 124 11.84 2.40 18.07
CA LEU A 124 12.97 3.34 17.99
C LEU A 124 12.86 4.51 19.00
N ASN A 125 11.65 4.90 19.40
CA ASN A 125 11.40 5.96 20.39
C ASN A 125 11.34 5.46 21.84
N THR A 126 11.73 4.21 22.13
CA THR A 126 11.76 3.70 23.50
C THR A 126 12.88 4.37 24.29
N GLU A 127 12.53 5.38 25.10
CA GLU A 127 13.50 6.23 25.80
C GLU A 127 14.50 5.44 26.66
N GLY A 128 15.79 5.73 26.46
CA GLY A 128 16.87 5.39 27.40
C GLY A 128 17.52 4.01 27.23
N THR A 129 17.14 3.22 26.22
CA THR A 129 17.75 1.91 25.97
C THR A 129 18.16 1.79 24.51
N GLU A 130 19.45 1.55 24.24
CA GLU A 130 19.86 1.12 22.91
C GLU A 130 19.07 -0.13 22.52
N LEU A 131 18.54 -0.14 21.30
CA LEU A 131 17.74 -1.25 20.80
C LEU A 131 18.52 -2.56 20.94
N SER A 132 18.06 -3.45 21.82
CA SER A 132 18.74 -4.73 22.00
C SER A 132 18.53 -5.61 20.77
N ARG A 133 19.49 -6.48 20.50
CA ARG A 133 19.38 -7.45 19.40
C ARG A 133 18.14 -8.35 19.56
N ASP A 134 17.77 -8.66 20.80
CA ASP A 134 16.65 -9.53 21.13
C ASP A 134 15.31 -8.81 20.89
N ASP A 135 15.21 -7.53 21.25
CA ASP A 135 14.03 -6.70 20.96
C ASP A 135 13.83 -6.51 19.46
N TRP A 136 14.93 -6.33 18.72
CA TRP A 136 14.91 -6.29 17.26
C TRP A 136 14.43 -7.62 16.67
N ALA A 137 15.00 -8.75 17.11
CA ALA A 137 14.61 -10.07 16.60
C ALA A 137 13.12 -10.37 16.89
N ALA A 138 12.64 -10.03 18.08
CA ALA A 138 11.23 -10.17 18.46
C ALA A 138 10.31 -9.33 17.55
N PHE A 139 10.67 -8.06 17.30
CA PHE A 139 9.93 -7.20 16.37
C PHE A 139 9.90 -7.77 14.95
N MET A 140 11.03 -8.25 14.44
CA MET A 140 11.09 -8.79 13.08
C MET A 140 10.26 -10.07 12.93
N LEU A 141 10.15 -10.89 13.98
CA LEU A 141 9.25 -12.04 14.02
C LEU A 141 7.78 -11.60 14.03
N GLU A 142 7.41 -10.64 14.89
CA GLU A 142 6.05 -10.09 14.90
C GLU A 142 5.67 -9.42 13.58
N LEU A 143 6.63 -8.77 12.91
CA LEU A 143 6.46 -8.15 11.61
C LEU A 143 6.26 -9.20 10.52
N ARG A 144 7.08 -10.26 10.52
CA ARG A 144 6.92 -11.40 9.61
C ARG A 144 5.53 -12.03 9.74
N ASP A 145 5.07 -12.22 10.97
CA ASP A 145 3.80 -12.88 11.27
C ASP A 145 2.60 -11.95 10.98
N SER A 146 2.80 -10.62 10.92
CA SER A 146 1.78 -9.65 10.49
C SER A 146 1.41 -9.76 9.01
N PHE A 147 2.29 -10.32 8.17
CA PHE A 147 1.97 -10.59 6.78
C PHE A 147 1.03 -11.79 6.70
N SER A 148 -0.12 -11.62 6.05
CA SER A 148 -1.13 -12.67 5.88
C SER A 148 -0.85 -13.58 4.69
N MET A 149 -0.04 -13.13 3.71
CA MET A 149 0.28 -13.89 2.51
C MET A 149 1.67 -14.54 2.59
N ASP A 150 1.76 -15.81 2.19
CA ASP A 150 3.03 -16.55 2.12
C ASP A 150 4.04 -15.90 1.14
N ALA A 151 3.56 -15.25 0.08
CA ALA A 151 4.41 -14.49 -0.84
C ALA A 151 5.14 -13.33 -0.14
N GLU A 152 4.44 -12.58 0.71
CA GLU A 152 4.99 -11.45 1.47
C GLU A 152 5.99 -11.93 2.54
N ARG A 153 5.69 -13.06 3.19
CA ARG A 153 6.62 -13.70 4.14
C ARG A 153 7.89 -14.20 3.45
N ARG A 154 7.78 -14.78 2.25
CA ARG A 154 8.93 -15.20 1.45
C ARG A 154 9.79 -14.02 1.01
N LEU A 155 9.17 -12.94 0.55
CA LEU A 155 9.87 -11.71 0.21
C LEU A 155 10.59 -11.14 1.43
N PHE A 156 9.89 -11.04 2.58
CA PHE A 156 10.48 -10.61 3.84
C PHE A 156 11.72 -11.44 4.20
N ASN A 157 11.61 -12.78 4.17
CA ASN A 157 12.73 -13.66 4.47
C ASN A 157 13.91 -13.48 3.49
N SER A 158 13.64 -13.22 2.20
CA SER A 158 14.70 -12.96 1.21
C SER A 158 15.44 -11.63 1.42
N VAL A 159 14.73 -10.59 1.86
CA VAL A 159 15.30 -9.24 2.01
C VAL A 159 15.95 -9.07 3.39
N ILE A 160 15.33 -9.62 4.43
CA ILE A 160 15.69 -9.37 5.83
C ILE A 160 16.38 -10.57 6.47
N GLY A 161 16.13 -11.79 6.01
CA GLY A 161 16.60 -13.02 6.65
C GLY A 161 18.13 -13.07 6.84
N GLY A 162 18.89 -12.48 5.92
CA GLY A 162 20.35 -12.37 6.04
C GLY A 162 20.84 -11.33 7.06
N ALA A 163 20.03 -10.31 7.38
CA ALA A 163 20.41 -9.18 8.22
C ALA A 163 19.93 -9.31 9.68
N ALA A 164 18.84 -10.03 9.92
CA ALA A 164 18.20 -10.10 11.24
C ALA A 164 18.54 -11.35 12.06
N ASN A 165 19.34 -12.30 11.52
CA ASN A 165 19.69 -13.57 12.17
C ASN A 165 18.46 -14.36 12.69
N ILE A 166 17.34 -14.24 11.98
CA ILE A 166 16.09 -14.97 12.25
C ILE A 166 16.28 -16.39 11.68
N PRO A 167 15.87 -17.45 12.39
CA PRO A 167 15.88 -18.80 11.82
C PRO A 167 15.03 -18.80 10.54
N ILE A 168 15.70 -18.97 9.40
CA ILE A 168 15.05 -19.15 8.11
C ILE A 168 14.62 -20.62 8.08
N ASP A 169 13.32 -20.89 7.94
CA ASP A 169 12.86 -22.25 7.63
C ASP A 169 13.49 -22.67 6.30
N ASP A 170 14.32 -23.71 6.31
CA ASP A 170 15.14 -24.20 5.19
C ASP A 170 14.32 -24.72 3.97
N ASP A 171 12.99 -24.56 3.96
CA ASP A 171 12.07 -25.05 2.92
C ASP A 171 11.49 -23.93 2.03
N VAL A 172 12.23 -22.84 1.83
CA VAL A 172 11.81 -21.75 0.93
C VAL A 172 12.55 -21.88 -0.41
N GLY A 173 11.90 -22.59 -1.34
CA GLY A 173 12.29 -22.60 -2.75
C GLY A 173 12.31 -21.19 -3.38
N PRO A 174 12.95 -21.03 -4.56
CA PRO A 174 13.17 -19.73 -5.19
C PRO A 174 11.87 -18.94 -5.40
N VAL A 175 11.92 -17.65 -5.11
CA VAL A 175 10.79 -16.71 -5.28
C VAL A 175 10.41 -16.65 -6.78
N PRO A 176 9.15 -16.95 -7.15
CA PRO A 176 8.71 -16.87 -8.54
C PRO A 176 8.81 -15.43 -9.08
N PRO A 177 9.24 -15.24 -10.34
CA PRO A 177 9.38 -13.92 -10.95
C PRO A 177 8.05 -13.18 -11.17
N GLU A 178 6.90 -13.84 -11.00
CA GLU A 178 5.56 -13.24 -11.16
C GLU A 178 5.09 -12.44 -9.93
N LEU A 179 5.94 -12.29 -8.91
CA LEU A 179 5.68 -11.47 -7.72
C LEU A 179 6.35 -10.09 -7.78
N PHE A 180 6.91 -9.70 -8.92
CA PHE A 180 7.44 -8.36 -9.23
C PHE A 180 6.46 -7.57 -10.10
#